data_AF-A0A6A3MF17-F1
#
_entry.id   AF-A0A6A3MF17-F1
#
_cell.length_a   1.000
_cell.length_b   1.000
_cell.length_c   1.000
_cell.angle_alpha   90.00
_cell.angle_beta   90.00
_cell.angle_gamma   90.00
#
_symmetry.space_group_name_H-M   'P 1'
#
loop_
_entity.id
_entity.type
_entity.pdbx_description
1 polymer ?
#
loop_
_entity_poly.entity_id
_entity_poly.type
_entity_poly.pdbx_seq_one_letter_code
_entity_poly.pdbx_strand_id
1 'polypeptide(L)'
;MSSFFDVLNGDSNPSQNKPYFSNLLFFLIVFSEMWEIPGPSVAEMNAQFASTKLSDGSVYQLAPVYCAFSKEKSSWCEELGVGDYDAKAIMYERDQYWNKSTTIPSQASALLLSSKLDPITPHKYAEHLLEVLEGDNKELVTFNYTRHGTVAWSFPIDNVYTGETCGMNVLASYVSSGGDLQKLDRSCVGEMPPLNLTVPVNYRHDYLGTEDVYDGAYNASLRQQPS
;
A
#
# COMPACT_ATOMS: atom_id res chain seq x y z
N MET A 1 -7.08 23.57 -5.02
CA MET A 1 -6.78 22.22 -4.47
C MET A 1 -7.81 21.73 -3.47
N SER A 2 -8.49 22.56 -2.67
CA SER A 2 -9.59 22.12 -1.77
C SER A 2 -10.67 21.32 -2.49
N SER A 3 -11.08 21.81 -3.66
CA SER A 3 -12.16 21.27 -4.49
C SER A 3 -12.02 19.81 -4.94
N PHE A 4 -10.80 19.26 -5.04
CA PHE A 4 -10.58 17.85 -5.40
C PHE A 4 -10.82 16.94 -4.19
N PHE A 5 -10.22 17.30 -3.04
CA PHE A 5 -10.37 16.56 -1.81
C PHE A 5 -11.82 16.61 -1.30
N ASP A 6 -12.54 17.71 -1.51
CA ASP A 6 -13.96 17.82 -1.15
C ASP A 6 -14.84 16.82 -1.92
N VAL A 7 -14.60 16.63 -3.22
CA VAL A 7 -15.32 15.63 -4.04
C VAL A 7 -14.93 14.21 -3.65
N LEU A 8 -13.63 13.95 -3.48
CA LEU A 8 -13.12 12.64 -3.07
C LEU A 8 -13.66 12.21 -1.69
N ASN A 9 -13.78 13.15 -0.75
CA ASN A 9 -14.37 12.92 0.57
C ASN A 9 -15.89 12.77 0.51
N GLY A 10 -16.58 13.48 -0.39
CA GLY A 10 -18.03 13.35 -0.60
C GLY A 10 -18.45 11.99 -1.17
N ASP A 11 -17.57 11.37 -1.96
CA ASP A 11 -17.77 10.05 -2.59
C ASP A 11 -17.39 8.88 -1.66
N SER A 12 -16.93 9.18 -0.45
CA SER A 12 -16.62 8.18 0.57
C SER A 12 -17.91 7.59 1.16
N ASN A 13 -18.51 6.65 0.42
CA ASN A 13 -19.58 5.82 0.97
C ASN A 13 -18.99 5.06 2.16
N PRO A 14 -19.53 5.18 3.40
CA PRO A 14 -19.01 4.46 4.55
C PRO A 14 -19.20 2.98 4.31
N SER A 15 -18.15 2.31 3.81
CA SER A 15 -18.22 0.88 3.51
C SER A 15 -18.65 0.13 4.76
N GLN A 16 -19.66 -0.73 4.59
CA GLN A 16 -20.26 -1.54 5.66
C GLN A 16 -19.34 -2.68 6.15
N ASN A 17 -18.02 -2.59 5.96
CA ASN A 17 -17.04 -3.61 6.33
C ASN A 17 -16.35 -3.36 7.70
N LYS A 18 -16.98 -2.59 8.59
CA LYS A 18 -16.40 -2.27 9.92
C LYS A 18 -16.29 -3.42 10.95
N PRO A 19 -17.01 -4.57 10.91
CA PRO A 19 -16.96 -5.50 12.05
C PRO A 19 -15.66 -6.31 12.17
N TYR A 20 -14.78 -6.32 11.15
CA TYR A 20 -13.57 -7.15 11.15
C TYR A 20 -12.23 -6.37 11.20
N PHE A 21 -12.25 -5.05 11.35
CA PHE A 21 -11.03 -4.24 11.44
C PHE A 21 -10.79 -3.74 12.86
N SER A 22 -9.73 -4.23 13.51
CA SER A 22 -9.30 -3.75 14.82
C SER A 22 -8.17 -2.73 14.65
N ASN A 23 -8.50 -1.43 14.83
CA ASN A 23 -7.49 -0.36 14.85
C ASN A 23 -6.40 -0.61 15.89
N LEU A 24 -6.77 -1.16 17.05
CA LEU A 24 -5.81 -1.48 18.11
C LEU A 24 -4.79 -2.52 17.64
N LEU A 25 -5.26 -3.62 17.04
CA LEU A 25 -4.36 -4.67 16.52
C LEU A 25 -3.51 -4.14 15.36
N PHE A 26 -4.12 -3.37 14.46
CA PHE A 26 -3.42 -2.75 13.34
C PHE A 26 -2.26 -1.87 13.81
N PHE A 27 -2.52 -0.92 14.72
CA PHE A 27 -1.48 -0.03 15.23
C PHE A 27 -0.47 -0.73 16.14
N LEU A 28 -0.88 -1.76 16.89
CA LEU A 28 0.05 -2.60 17.65
C LEU A 28 1.10 -3.23 16.72
N ILE A 29 0.67 -3.80 15.58
CA ILE A 29 1.57 -4.41 14.59
C ILE A 29 2.43 -3.34 13.91
N VAL A 30 1.79 -2.29 13.37
CA VAL A 30 2.50 -1.23 12.63
C VAL A 30 3.60 -0.60 13.48
N PHE A 31 3.31 -0.22 14.72
CA PHE A 31 4.30 0.45 15.56
C PHE A 31 5.37 -0.50 16.09
N SER A 32 5.05 -1.77 16.36
CA SER A 32 6.03 -2.75 16.87
C SER A 32 6.97 -3.26 15.77
N GLU A 33 6.46 -3.50 14.57
CA GLU A 33 7.22 -4.18 13.51
C GLU A 33 7.71 -3.27 12.39
N MET A 34 6.90 -2.29 11.99
CA MET A 34 7.11 -1.54 10.75
C MET A 34 7.62 -0.12 10.98
N TRP A 35 7.31 0.48 12.13
CA TRP A 35 7.75 1.83 12.46
C TRP A 35 9.23 1.84 12.87
N GLU A 36 9.95 2.86 12.43
CA GLU A 36 11.35 3.07 12.83
C GLU A 36 11.44 3.32 14.33
N ILE A 37 12.41 2.74 15.02
CA ILE A 37 12.60 2.94 16.47
C ILE A 37 14.07 3.29 16.72
N PRO A 38 14.38 4.49 17.26
CA PRO A 38 13.44 5.56 17.60
C PRO A 38 12.74 6.14 16.35
N GLY A 39 11.51 6.63 16.51
CA GLY A 39 10.71 7.13 15.39
C GLY A 39 11.25 8.46 14.84
N PRO A 40 11.12 8.70 13.52
CA PRO A 40 11.42 10.01 12.94
C PRO A 40 10.42 11.05 13.43
N SER A 41 10.90 12.27 13.64
CA SER A 41 10.05 13.42 13.96
C SER A 41 9.09 13.75 12.81
N VAL A 42 8.03 14.49 13.13
CA VAL A 42 7.09 15.01 12.11
C VAL A 42 7.82 15.84 11.04
N ALA A 43 8.84 16.60 11.43
CA ALA A 43 9.64 17.39 10.50
C ALA A 43 10.44 16.50 9.54
N GLU A 44 11.07 15.44 10.04
CA GLU A 44 11.82 14.48 9.21
C GLU A 44 10.90 13.73 8.26
N MET A 45 9.75 13.23 8.72
CA MET A 45 8.76 12.57 7.86
C MET A 45 8.25 13.50 6.75
N ASN A 46 7.96 14.76 7.08
CA ASN A 46 7.54 15.75 6.09
C ASN A 46 8.66 16.10 5.09
N ALA A 47 9.91 16.18 5.54
CA ALA A 47 11.05 16.42 4.66
C ALA A 47 11.26 15.24 3.70
N GLN A 48 11.14 14.00 4.18
CA GLN A 48 11.20 12.80 3.35
C GLN A 48 10.08 12.80 2.31
N PHE A 49 8.84 13.09 2.72
CA PHE A 49 7.70 13.24 1.81
C PHE A 49 7.98 14.28 0.71
N ALA A 50 8.44 15.47 1.08
CA ALA A 50 8.74 16.54 0.14
C ALA A 50 9.89 16.20 -0.84
N SER A 51 10.76 15.25 -0.46
CA SER A 51 11.92 14.84 -1.27
C SER A 51 11.63 13.71 -2.27
N THR A 52 10.45 13.06 -2.20
CA THR A 52 10.08 11.96 -3.10
C THR A 52 9.01 12.38 -4.12
N LYS A 53 9.02 11.72 -5.28
CA LYS A 53 8.06 11.95 -6.37
C LYS A 53 6.70 11.31 -6.10
N LEU A 54 6.67 10.25 -5.30
CA LEU A 54 5.48 9.46 -4.96
C LEU A 54 5.59 9.04 -3.50
N SER A 55 4.53 9.34 -2.74
CA SER A 55 4.35 8.93 -1.35
C SER A 55 2.88 9.07 -0.98
N ASP A 56 2.42 8.24 -0.03
CA ASP A 56 1.08 8.35 0.55
C ASP A 56 0.89 9.67 1.34
N GLY A 57 1.98 10.32 1.76
CA GLY A 57 1.97 11.67 2.33
C GLY A 57 1.22 11.83 3.65
N SER A 58 0.59 10.78 4.17
CA SER A 58 -0.28 10.82 5.35
C SER A 58 0.38 10.25 6.61
N VAL A 59 1.53 9.57 6.48
CA VAL A 59 2.18 8.83 7.58
C VAL A 59 2.46 9.71 8.81
N TYR A 60 2.83 10.99 8.61
CA TYR A 60 3.08 11.90 9.72
C TYR A 60 1.85 12.12 10.62
N GLN A 61 0.63 11.90 10.12
CA GLN A 61 -0.60 12.02 10.88
C GLN A 61 -0.72 10.94 11.96
N LEU A 62 0.02 9.83 11.81
CA LEU A 62 0.09 8.77 12.81
C LEU A 62 1.04 9.09 13.97
N ALA A 63 1.82 10.17 13.90
CA ALA A 63 2.82 10.52 14.90
C ALA A 63 2.27 10.61 16.34
N PRO A 64 1.12 11.27 16.61
CA PRO A 64 0.55 11.28 17.96
C PRO A 64 0.12 9.89 18.44
N VAL A 65 -0.40 9.05 17.53
CA VAL A 65 -0.82 7.69 17.86
C VAL A 65 0.40 6.83 18.18
N TYR A 66 1.48 6.96 17.39
CA TYR A 66 2.75 6.29 17.66
C TYR A 66 3.29 6.67 19.04
N CYS A 67 3.44 7.96 19.35
CA CYS A 67 3.99 8.41 20.63
C CYS A 67 3.13 7.96 21.82
N ALA A 68 1.80 7.93 21.66
CA ALA A 68 0.90 7.38 22.66
C ALA A 68 1.12 5.87 22.83
N PHE A 69 1.20 5.09 21.76
CA PHE A 69 1.39 3.64 21.84
C PHE A 69 2.77 3.26 22.37
N SER A 70 3.83 3.91 21.90
CA SER A 70 5.21 3.57 22.21
C SER A 70 5.67 4.10 23.57
N LYS A 71 5.08 5.21 24.02
CA LYS A 71 5.60 6.00 25.15
C LYS A 71 7.10 6.32 24.98
N GLU A 72 7.53 6.51 23.73
CA GLU A 72 8.89 6.92 23.39
C GLU A 72 9.21 8.27 24.05
N LYS A 73 10.43 8.39 24.59
CA LYS A 73 10.90 9.59 25.32
C LYS A 73 11.78 10.51 24.47
N SER A 74 11.55 10.55 23.16
CA SER A 74 12.21 11.49 22.27
C SER A 74 11.62 12.88 22.46
N SER A 75 12.41 13.93 22.22
CA SER A 75 11.96 15.31 22.40
C SER A 75 10.75 15.64 21.54
N TRP A 76 10.66 15.09 20.33
CA TRP A 76 9.53 15.33 19.43
C TRP A 76 8.25 14.62 19.90
N CYS A 77 8.33 13.45 20.53
CA CYS A 77 7.16 12.82 21.16
C CYS A 77 6.72 13.56 22.43
N GLU A 78 7.66 14.09 23.21
CA GLU A 78 7.37 14.94 24.37
C GLU A 78 6.65 16.24 23.94
N GLU A 79 7.11 16.87 22.86
CA GLU A 79 6.47 18.06 22.28
C GLU A 79 5.02 17.81 21.84
N LEU A 80 4.68 16.58 21.42
CA LEU A 80 3.31 16.20 21.05
C LEU A 80 2.39 16.01 22.27
N GLY A 81 2.94 15.75 23.47
CA GLY A 81 2.17 15.74 24.72
C GLY A 81 1.14 14.62 24.88
N VAL A 82 1.31 13.49 24.18
CA VAL A 82 0.31 12.38 24.15
C VAL A 82 0.73 11.11 24.90
N GLY A 83 1.97 11.04 25.40
CA GLY A 83 2.53 9.85 26.06
C GLY A 83 2.36 9.78 27.59
N ASP A 84 1.84 10.83 28.23
CA ASP A 84 1.86 11.01 29.70
C ASP A 84 0.67 10.40 30.45
N TYR A 85 0.13 9.28 29.95
CA TYR A 85 -0.97 8.57 30.61
C TYR A 85 -0.46 7.42 31.48
N ASP A 86 -1.18 7.11 32.56
CA ASP A 86 -0.85 6.05 33.52
C ASP A 86 -1.23 4.65 32.99
N ALA A 87 -0.50 4.20 31.96
CA ALA A 87 -0.48 2.82 31.51
C ALA A 87 0.86 2.46 30.85
N LYS A 88 1.03 1.17 30.55
CA LYS A 88 2.20 0.67 29.80
C LYS A 88 2.06 0.98 28.31
N ALA A 89 3.20 0.97 27.60
CA ALA A 89 3.22 1.04 26.15
C ALA A 89 2.42 -0.12 25.54
N ILE A 90 1.71 0.17 24.45
CA ILE A 90 0.93 -0.78 23.65
C ILE A 90 1.80 -1.21 22.47
N MET A 91 2.92 -1.86 22.81
CA MET A 91 3.89 -2.39 21.86
C MET A 91 4.46 -3.69 22.42
N TYR A 92 4.75 -4.65 21.54
CA TYR A 92 5.50 -5.84 21.94
C TYR A 92 6.98 -5.66 21.64
N GLU A 93 7.80 -6.37 22.43
CA GLU A 93 9.23 -6.44 22.19
C GLU A 93 9.51 -7.24 20.92
N ARG A 94 10.45 -6.73 20.11
CA ARG A 94 10.98 -7.43 18.94
C ARG A 94 11.77 -8.64 19.43
N ASP A 95 11.39 -9.82 18.96
CA ASP A 95 12.06 -11.06 19.34
C ASP A 95 13.28 -11.36 18.46
N GLN A 96 13.87 -12.54 18.64
CA GLN A 96 15.04 -12.99 17.89
C GLN A 96 14.80 -13.17 16.38
N TYR A 97 13.54 -13.19 15.92
CA TYR A 97 13.16 -13.36 14.52
C TYR A 97 12.91 -12.02 13.82
N TRP A 98 12.76 -10.92 14.56
CA TRP A 98 12.59 -9.60 13.95
C TRP A 98 13.79 -9.20 13.10
N ASN A 99 13.52 -8.69 11.90
CA ASN A 99 14.53 -8.30 10.90
C ASN A 99 15.56 -9.41 10.60
N LYS A 100 15.09 -10.66 10.62
CA LYS A 100 15.84 -11.82 10.15
C LYS A 100 15.18 -12.39 8.91
N SER A 101 16.01 -12.86 7.99
CA SER A 101 15.51 -13.69 6.91
C SER A 101 15.05 -15.05 7.44
N THR A 102 14.26 -15.75 6.64
CA THR A 102 13.76 -17.09 6.93
C THR A 102 14.19 -18.07 5.85
N THR A 103 14.42 -19.31 6.24
CA THR A 103 14.72 -20.41 5.33
C THR A 103 13.43 -21.02 4.82
N ILE A 104 13.33 -21.15 3.49
CA ILE A 104 12.23 -21.87 2.84
C ILE A 104 12.42 -23.35 3.15
N PRO A 105 11.46 -24.01 3.84
CA PRO A 105 11.56 -25.44 4.11
C PRO A 105 11.69 -26.25 2.81
N SER A 106 12.43 -27.36 2.83
CA SER A 106 12.70 -28.18 1.63
C SER A 106 11.44 -28.68 0.91
N GLN A 107 10.33 -28.83 1.62
CA GLN A 107 9.03 -29.27 1.10
C GLN A 107 8.12 -28.11 0.66
N ALA A 108 8.59 -26.86 0.75
CA ALA A 108 7.82 -25.67 0.48
C ALA A 108 8.45 -24.84 -0.63
N SER A 109 7.65 -23.93 -1.17
CA SER A 109 8.06 -22.87 -2.10
C SER A 109 7.55 -21.53 -1.60
N ALA A 110 8.13 -20.45 -2.12
CA ALA A 110 7.68 -19.09 -1.87
C ALA A 110 7.30 -18.39 -3.17
N LEU A 111 6.04 -17.97 -3.31
CA LEU A 111 5.59 -17.15 -4.41
C LEU A 111 5.37 -15.71 -3.92
N LEU A 112 6.07 -14.77 -4.54
CA LEU A 112 5.87 -13.34 -4.35
C LEU A 112 5.19 -12.76 -5.60
N LEU A 113 4.23 -11.87 -5.39
CA LEU A 113 3.61 -11.09 -6.45
C LEU A 113 3.79 -9.61 -6.14
N SER A 114 4.28 -8.85 -7.10
CA SER A 114 4.52 -7.41 -6.91
C SER A 114 4.37 -6.65 -8.21
N SER A 115 4.15 -5.34 -8.10
CA SER A 115 4.07 -4.43 -9.25
C SER A 115 5.14 -3.35 -9.17
N LYS A 116 5.72 -3.01 -10.32
CA LYS A 116 6.64 -1.87 -10.44
C LYS A 116 5.97 -0.53 -10.16
N LEU A 117 4.65 -0.45 -10.31
CA LEU A 117 3.85 0.76 -10.05
C LEU A 117 3.03 0.66 -8.75
N ASP A 118 3.47 -0.13 -7.76
CA ASP A 118 2.88 -0.12 -6.42
C ASP A 118 3.43 1.04 -5.59
N PRO A 119 2.63 2.07 -5.26
CA PRO A 119 3.11 3.23 -4.50
C PRO A 119 3.13 2.99 -2.97
N ILE A 120 2.51 1.91 -2.47
CA ILE A 120 2.37 1.61 -1.04
C ILE A 120 3.44 0.60 -0.61
N THR A 121 3.64 -0.46 -1.39
CA THR A 121 4.69 -1.46 -1.18
C THR A 121 5.61 -1.51 -2.39
N PRO A 122 6.59 -0.58 -2.50
CA PRO A 122 7.46 -0.46 -3.67
C PRO A 122 8.15 -1.76 -4.05
N HIS A 123 8.22 -2.03 -5.36
CA HIS A 123 8.75 -3.29 -5.92
C HIS A 123 10.13 -3.69 -5.41
N LYS A 124 11.02 -2.73 -5.17
CA LYS A 124 12.37 -2.95 -4.63
C LYS A 124 12.36 -3.76 -3.32
N TYR A 125 11.30 -3.65 -2.51
CA TYR A 125 11.20 -4.41 -1.26
C TYR A 125 10.77 -5.86 -1.49
N ALA A 126 10.02 -6.15 -2.57
CA ALA A 126 9.74 -7.51 -3.00
C ALA A 126 10.99 -8.17 -3.60
N GLU A 127 11.78 -7.44 -4.38
CA GLU A 127 13.09 -7.90 -4.86
C GLU A 127 14.03 -8.19 -3.69
N HIS A 128 14.10 -7.28 -2.71
CA HIS A 128 14.90 -7.50 -1.51
C HIS A 128 14.41 -8.69 -0.69
N LEU A 129 13.10 -8.84 -0.48
CA LEU A 129 12.53 -10.01 0.21
C LEU A 129 12.90 -11.31 -0.51
N LEU A 130 12.78 -11.34 -1.85
CA LEU A 130 13.19 -12.48 -2.65
C LEU A 130 14.69 -12.78 -2.47
N GLU A 131 15.55 -11.76 -2.48
CA GLU A 131 17.00 -11.91 -2.30
C GLU A 131 17.34 -12.52 -0.95
N VAL A 132 16.79 -11.97 0.14
CA VAL A 132 17.18 -12.39 1.49
C VAL A 132 16.63 -13.76 1.87
N LEU A 133 15.46 -14.18 1.36
CA LEU A 133 14.88 -15.49 1.65
C LEU A 133 15.87 -16.62 1.36
N GLU A 134 16.14 -17.49 2.32
CA GLU A 134 17.14 -18.55 2.13
C GLU A 134 16.51 -19.76 1.44
N GLY A 135 17.09 -20.19 0.32
CA GLY A 135 16.58 -21.29 -0.51
C GLY A 135 16.20 -20.84 -1.93
N ASP A 136 16.25 -21.79 -2.87
CA ASP A 136 16.09 -21.50 -4.30
C ASP A 136 14.67 -21.73 -4.83
N ASN A 137 13.81 -22.38 -4.04
CA ASN A 137 12.43 -22.69 -4.43
C ASN A 137 11.50 -21.49 -4.23
N LYS A 138 11.83 -20.38 -4.90
CA LYS A 138 11.14 -19.10 -4.78
C LYS A 138 10.99 -18.43 -6.14
N GLU A 139 9.90 -17.71 -6.32
CA GLU A 139 9.63 -16.95 -7.54
C GLU A 139 8.97 -15.61 -7.22
N LEU A 140 9.39 -14.58 -7.94
CA LEU A 140 8.73 -13.27 -7.97
C LEU A 140 8.06 -13.08 -9.32
N VAL A 141 6.72 -13.03 -9.32
CA VAL A 141 5.93 -12.65 -10.49
C VAL A 141 5.73 -11.14 -10.47
N THR A 142 6.32 -10.47 -11.45
CA THR A 142 6.34 -9.01 -11.55
C THR A 142 5.32 -8.49 -12.57
N PHE A 143 4.42 -7.64 -12.10
CA PHE A 143 3.54 -6.82 -12.91
C PHE A 143 4.18 -5.46 -13.17
N ASN A 144 3.87 -4.84 -14.32
CA ASN A 144 4.45 -3.54 -14.64
C ASN A 144 3.66 -2.37 -14.03
N TYR A 145 2.32 -2.41 -14.12
CA TYR A 145 1.48 -1.22 -13.94
C TYR A 145 0.26 -1.42 -13.03
N THR A 146 0.18 -2.52 -12.29
CA THR A 146 -0.92 -2.74 -11.35
C THR A 146 -0.71 -1.92 -10.08
N ARG A 147 -1.81 -1.53 -9.41
CA ARG A 147 -1.75 -0.84 -8.11
C ARG A 147 -1.51 -1.81 -6.94
N HIS A 148 -1.39 -1.25 -5.74
CA HIS A 148 -1.23 -2.00 -4.49
C HIS A 148 -2.26 -3.12 -4.35
N GLY A 149 -1.81 -4.29 -3.87
CA GLY A 149 -2.66 -5.49 -3.77
C GLY A 149 -2.89 -6.14 -5.13
N THR A 150 -1.82 -6.43 -5.87
CA THR A 150 -1.86 -6.96 -7.25
C THR A 150 -2.75 -8.19 -7.42
N VAL A 151 -2.84 -9.08 -6.41
CA VAL A 151 -3.77 -10.22 -6.42
C VAL A 151 -5.21 -9.77 -6.66
N ALA A 152 -5.65 -8.64 -6.10
CA ALA A 152 -7.02 -8.14 -6.22
C ALA A 152 -7.21 -7.08 -7.32
N TRP A 153 -6.12 -6.48 -7.82
CA TRP A 153 -6.19 -5.28 -8.68
C TRP A 153 -5.56 -5.43 -10.07
N SER A 154 -5.07 -6.61 -10.43
CA SER A 154 -4.53 -6.87 -11.78
C SER A 154 -5.63 -7.26 -12.77
N PHE A 155 -6.52 -6.32 -13.08
CA PHE A 155 -7.58 -6.55 -14.07
C PHE A 155 -7.01 -6.58 -15.50
N PRO A 156 -7.48 -7.50 -16.36
CA PRO A 156 -6.97 -7.65 -17.73
C PRO A 156 -7.48 -6.56 -18.68
N ILE A 157 -8.49 -5.78 -18.29
CA ILE A 157 -9.12 -4.74 -19.11
C ILE A 157 -9.17 -3.44 -18.31
N ASP A 158 -8.62 -2.37 -18.89
CA ASP A 158 -8.66 -1.03 -18.30
C ASP A 158 -10.09 -0.57 -18.01
N ASN A 159 -10.29 0.07 -16.85
CA ASN A 159 -11.58 0.59 -16.39
C ASN A 159 -12.70 -0.45 -16.21
N VAL A 160 -12.39 -1.74 -16.24
CA VAL A 160 -13.33 -2.83 -15.93
C VAL A 160 -12.87 -3.52 -14.64
N TYR A 161 -13.45 -3.11 -13.52
CA TYR A 161 -13.08 -3.59 -12.17
C TYR A 161 -13.97 -4.75 -11.68
N THR A 162 -14.41 -5.60 -12.59
CA THR A 162 -15.26 -6.77 -12.30
C THR A 162 -14.69 -8.01 -12.96
N GLY A 163 -14.75 -9.14 -12.27
CA GLY A 163 -14.30 -10.42 -12.78
C GLY A 163 -12.95 -10.87 -12.20
N GLU A 164 -12.33 -11.82 -12.89
CA GLU A 164 -11.07 -12.44 -12.46
C GLU A 164 -9.87 -11.53 -12.73
N THR A 165 -8.93 -11.52 -11.80
CA THR A 165 -7.66 -10.79 -11.92
C THR A 165 -6.54 -11.76 -12.25
N CYS A 166 -5.56 -11.31 -13.03
CA CYS A 166 -4.40 -12.14 -13.39
C CYS A 166 -3.62 -12.64 -12.15
N GLY A 167 -3.42 -11.79 -11.14
CA GLY A 167 -2.78 -12.15 -9.87
C GLY A 167 -3.56 -13.20 -9.08
N MET A 168 -4.90 -13.20 -9.14
CA MET A 168 -5.69 -14.29 -8.56
C MET A 168 -5.52 -15.59 -9.36
N ASN A 169 -5.45 -15.51 -10.70
CA ASN A 169 -5.22 -16.69 -11.55
C ASN A 169 -3.84 -17.31 -11.30
N VAL A 170 -2.79 -16.49 -11.16
CA VAL A 170 -1.44 -16.93 -10.78
C VAL A 170 -1.46 -17.60 -9.40
N LEU A 171 -2.13 -16.99 -8.41
CA LEU A 171 -2.26 -17.58 -7.07
C LEU A 171 -3.03 -18.92 -7.09
N ALA A 172 -4.12 -19.00 -7.86
CA ALA A 172 -4.90 -20.22 -8.02
C ALA A 172 -4.07 -21.33 -8.70
N SER A 173 -3.27 -20.98 -9.71
CA SER A 173 -2.34 -21.90 -10.37
C SER A 173 -1.29 -22.43 -9.39
N TYR A 174 -0.70 -21.56 -8.57
CA TYR A 174 0.26 -21.95 -7.53
C TYR A 174 -0.34 -22.93 -6.52
N VAL A 175 -1.53 -22.63 -6.00
CA VAL A 175 -2.23 -23.48 -5.03
C VAL A 175 -2.63 -24.82 -5.65
N SER A 176 -3.22 -24.81 -6.84
CA SER A 176 -3.66 -26.04 -7.53
C SER A 176 -2.48 -26.93 -7.94
N SER A 177 -1.30 -26.36 -8.15
CA SER A 177 -0.06 -27.08 -8.42
C SER A 177 0.65 -27.58 -7.15
N GLY A 178 0.06 -27.40 -5.97
CA GLY A 178 0.68 -27.79 -4.69
C GLY A 178 1.95 -26.99 -4.37
N GLY A 179 2.04 -25.75 -4.86
CA GLY A 179 3.23 -24.91 -4.73
C GLY A 179 4.35 -25.23 -5.73
N ASP A 180 4.15 -26.13 -6.69
CA ASP A 180 5.17 -26.43 -7.70
C ASP A 180 5.34 -25.26 -8.68
N LEU A 181 6.39 -24.45 -8.47
CA LEU A 181 6.70 -23.26 -9.27
C LEU A 181 6.96 -23.59 -10.74
N GLN A 182 7.40 -24.81 -11.08
CA GLN A 182 7.63 -25.21 -12.48
C GLN A 182 6.32 -25.37 -13.26
N LYS A 183 5.19 -25.51 -12.55
CA LYS A 183 3.84 -25.63 -13.12
C LYS A 183 3.05 -24.33 -13.04
N LEU A 184 3.66 -23.24 -12.56
CA LEU A 184 3.01 -21.97 -12.39
C LEU A 184 2.57 -21.40 -13.75
N ASP A 185 1.25 -21.24 -13.92
CA ASP A 185 0.69 -20.52 -15.05
C ASP A 185 0.68 -19.03 -14.74
N ARG A 186 1.49 -18.29 -15.50
CA ARG A 186 1.63 -16.83 -15.47
C ARG A 186 1.43 -16.21 -16.85
N SER A 187 0.77 -16.92 -17.76
CA SER A 187 0.51 -16.47 -19.13
C SER A 187 -0.20 -15.12 -19.18
N CYS A 188 -1.18 -14.91 -18.30
CA CYS A 188 -1.93 -13.66 -18.20
C CYS A 188 -1.07 -12.41 -17.91
N VAL A 189 0.13 -12.57 -17.34
CA VAL A 189 1.02 -11.44 -17.02
C VAL A 189 1.47 -10.72 -18.30
N GLY A 190 1.70 -11.48 -19.37
CA GLY A 190 2.05 -10.93 -20.69
C GLY A 190 0.89 -10.26 -21.43
N GLU A 191 -0.34 -10.53 -20.99
CA GLU A 191 -1.58 -9.98 -21.57
C GLU A 191 -2.08 -8.75 -20.80
N MET A 192 -1.42 -8.40 -19.68
CA MET A 192 -1.79 -7.23 -18.89
C MET A 192 -1.74 -5.95 -19.74
N PRO A 193 -2.75 -5.06 -19.60
CA PRO A 193 -2.82 -3.86 -20.40
C PRO A 193 -1.59 -2.96 -20.19
N PRO A 194 -1.17 -2.21 -21.23
CA PRO A 194 -0.11 -1.22 -21.09
C PRO A 194 -0.56 -0.07 -20.17
N LEU A 195 0.40 0.68 -19.64
CA LEU A 195 0.09 1.87 -18.84
C LEU A 195 -0.72 2.86 -19.68
N ASN A 196 -1.95 3.12 -19.25
CA ASN A 196 -2.83 4.11 -19.85
C ASN A 196 -3.11 5.24 -18.85
N LEU A 197 -2.55 6.40 -19.12
CA LEU A 197 -2.72 7.61 -18.33
C LEU A 197 -3.87 8.51 -18.86
N THR A 198 -4.66 8.02 -19.83
CA THR A 198 -5.81 8.77 -20.33
C THR A 198 -6.95 8.74 -19.30
N VAL A 199 -7.21 9.88 -18.66
CA VAL A 199 -8.31 10.00 -17.70
C VAL A 199 -9.65 10.20 -18.45
N PRO A 200 -10.67 9.36 -18.20
CA PRO A 200 -12.00 9.54 -18.78
C PRO A 200 -12.60 10.92 -18.52
N VAL A 201 -13.39 11.43 -19.47
CA VAL A 201 -13.93 12.81 -19.47
C VAL A 201 -14.71 13.12 -18.19
N ASN A 202 -15.56 12.19 -17.75
CA ASN A 202 -16.32 12.33 -16.50
C ASN A 202 -15.36 12.49 -15.30
N TYR A 203 -14.34 11.65 -15.16
CA TYR A 203 -13.41 11.74 -14.03
C TYR A 203 -12.62 13.06 -14.00
N ARG A 204 -12.12 13.53 -15.15
CA ARG A 204 -11.39 14.81 -15.19
C ARG A 204 -12.30 16.01 -14.95
N HIS A 205 -13.56 15.96 -15.37
CA HIS A 205 -14.53 17.02 -15.14
C HIS A 205 -14.99 17.03 -13.69
N ASP A 206 -15.42 15.89 -13.15
CA ASP A 206 -16.03 15.80 -11.82
C ASP A 206 -15.00 16.02 -10.70
N TYR A 207 -13.82 15.39 -10.79
CA TYR A 207 -12.81 15.47 -9.72
C TYR A 207 -11.84 16.63 -9.91
N LEU A 208 -11.41 16.90 -11.15
CA LEU A 208 -10.36 17.89 -11.42
C LEU A 208 -10.90 19.21 -11.98
N GLY A 209 -12.12 19.22 -12.54
CA GLY A 209 -12.72 20.42 -13.14
C GLY A 209 -11.88 20.97 -14.29
N THR A 210 -11.32 20.11 -15.15
CA THR A 210 -10.44 20.55 -16.24
C THR A 210 -10.59 19.69 -17.49
N GLU A 211 -10.26 20.24 -18.66
CA GLU A 211 -10.23 19.51 -19.93
C GLU A 211 -8.96 18.65 -20.10
N ASP A 212 -7.88 19.01 -19.42
CA ASP A 212 -6.60 18.31 -19.47
C ASP A 212 -6.05 18.17 -18.06
N VAL A 213 -5.87 16.92 -17.61
CA VAL A 213 -5.45 16.61 -16.24
C VAL A 213 -3.97 16.87 -15.98
N TYR A 214 -3.18 17.09 -17.04
CA TYR A 214 -1.74 17.31 -16.96
C TYR A 214 -1.40 18.80 -17.08
N ASP A 215 -1.98 19.49 -18.07
CA ASP A 215 -1.64 20.88 -18.39
C ASP A 215 -2.85 21.83 -18.42
N GLY A 216 -4.04 21.35 -18.05
CA GLY A 216 -5.29 22.11 -18.14
C GLY A 216 -5.52 23.08 -16.99
N ALA A 217 -6.16 24.20 -17.30
CA ALA A 217 -6.62 25.15 -16.28
C ALA A 217 -7.88 24.63 -15.57
N TYR A 218 -8.03 24.98 -14.28
CA TYR A 218 -9.26 24.74 -13.55
C TYR A 218 -10.41 25.57 -14.12
N ASN A 219 -11.54 24.93 -14.40
CA ASN A 219 -12.79 25.53 -14.82
C ASN A 219 -13.96 24.93 -14.03
N ALA A 220 -14.51 25.72 -13.11
CA ALA A 220 -15.63 25.31 -12.26
C ALA A 220 -16.90 24.93 -13.06
N SER A 221 -17.07 25.42 -14.29
CA SER A 221 -18.26 25.11 -15.11
C SER A 221 -18.25 23.69 -15.68
N LEU A 222 -17.11 22.99 -15.64
CA LEU A 222 -16.99 21.61 -16.13
C LEU A 222 -17.52 20.59 -15.14
N ARG A 223 -17.60 20.95 -13.85
CA ARG A 223 -18.16 20.06 -12.83
C ARG A 223 -19.66 20.00 -13.00
N GLN A 224 -20.18 18.82 -13.27
CA GLN A 224 -21.62 18.60 -13.17
C GLN A 224 -21.99 18.63 -11.69
N GLN A 225 -23.05 19.35 -11.31
CA GLN A 225 -23.59 19.21 -9.95
C GLN A 225 -24.05 17.76 -9.79
N PRO A 226 -23.63 17.04 -8.73
CA PRO A 226 -24.08 15.68 -8.51
C PRO A 226 -25.61 15.67 -8.38
N SER A 227 -26.26 14.80 -9.14
CA SER A 227 -27.67 14.41 -8.97
C SER A 227 -27.84 13.55 -7.73
#